data_AF-A0A916CYA0-F1
#
_entry.id   AF-A0A916CYA0-F1
#
_cell.length_a   1.000
_cell.length_b   1.000
_cell.length_c   1.000
_cell.angle_alpha   90.00
_cell.angle_beta   90.00
_cell.angle_gamma   90.00
#
_symmetry.space_group_name_H-M   'P 1'
#
loop_
_entity.id
_entity.type
_entity.pdbx_description
1 polymer ?
#
loop_
_entity_poly.entity_id
_entity_poly.type
_entity_poly.pdbx_seq_one_letter_code
_entity_poly.pdbx_strand_id
1 'polypeptide(L)'
;MSSFKSLDLFGSGPHRFSLGPRGQLVTIDFFGGGSGGGSTAQGLIDAIITVRGRLVASTESALLTLRNAVFAQLQATPTPGTLIDNHAHSWTGMSFVRYAESGPTDRGRVWSIAYEATFQAL
;
A
#
# COMPACT_ATOMS: atom_id res chain seq x y z
N MET A 1 -13.20 -8.23 6.09
CA MET A 1 -12.02 -8.95 5.56
C MET A 1 -11.34 -8.03 4.56
N SER A 2 -10.03 -7.82 4.67
CA SER A 2 -9.24 -6.99 3.75
C SER A 2 -8.89 -7.77 2.49
N SER A 3 -8.92 -7.15 1.32
CA SER A 3 -8.53 -7.83 0.07
C SER A 3 -8.00 -6.88 -0.99
N PHE A 4 -7.24 -7.42 -1.95
CA PHE A 4 -6.85 -6.74 -3.17
C PHE A 4 -7.11 -7.66 -4.36
N LYS A 5 -7.83 -7.17 -5.38
CA LYS A 5 -8.29 -8.00 -6.53
C LYS A 5 -9.01 -9.27 -6.08
N SER A 6 -9.83 -9.15 -5.03
CA SER A 6 -10.55 -10.27 -4.41
C SER A 6 -9.66 -11.33 -3.74
N LEU A 7 -8.36 -11.09 -3.59
CA LEU A 7 -7.43 -11.97 -2.87
C LEU A 7 -7.21 -11.44 -1.44
N ASP A 8 -7.31 -12.32 -0.46
CA ASP A 8 -6.97 -12.00 0.93
C ASP A 8 -5.45 -12.09 1.16
N LEU A 9 -4.75 -10.99 0.89
CA LEU A 9 -3.30 -10.88 1.05
C LEU A 9 -2.88 -10.50 2.48
N PHE A 10 -3.81 -9.98 3.28
CA PHE A 10 -3.49 -9.27 4.53
C PHE A 10 -4.19 -9.87 5.76
N GLY A 11 -5.13 -10.80 5.58
CA GLY A 11 -5.94 -11.39 6.64
C GLY A 11 -5.21 -12.37 7.56
N SER A 12 -3.98 -12.76 7.25
CA SER A 12 -3.18 -13.67 8.09
C SER A 12 -2.82 -13.09 9.47
N GLY A 13 -2.81 -11.76 9.62
CA GLY A 13 -2.46 -11.11 10.88
C GLY A 13 -2.93 -9.66 11.00
N PRO A 14 -2.68 -9.02 12.16
CA PRO A 14 -3.07 -7.65 12.40
C PRO A 14 -2.42 -6.69 11.41
N HIS A 15 -3.22 -5.79 10.84
CA HIS A 15 -2.76 -4.76 9.92
C HIS A 15 -3.63 -3.51 10.04
N ARG A 16 -3.13 -2.39 9.51
CA ARG A 16 -3.77 -1.08 9.52
C ARG A 16 -3.60 -0.40 8.18
N PHE A 17 -4.63 0.32 7.76
CA PHE A 17 -4.62 1.16 6.57
C PHE A 17 -4.37 2.60 6.99
N SER A 18 -3.60 3.31 6.18
CA SER A 18 -3.37 4.75 6.32
C SER A 18 -3.49 5.41 4.96
N LEU A 19 -4.20 6.54 4.92
CA LEU A 19 -4.33 7.36 3.73
C LEU A 19 -3.14 8.31 3.66
N GLY A 20 -2.46 8.32 2.52
CA GLY A 20 -1.46 9.33 2.18
C GLY A 20 -2.11 10.66 1.77
N PRO A 21 -1.27 11.61 1.29
CA PRO A 21 -1.75 12.89 0.79
C PRO A 21 -2.78 12.72 -0.33
N ARG A 22 -3.82 13.57 -0.33
CA ARG A 22 -4.83 13.68 -1.38
C ARG A 22 -5.16 15.15 -1.58
N GLY A 23 -5.37 15.58 -2.82
CA GLY A 23 -5.76 16.95 -3.13
C GLY A 23 -5.08 17.49 -4.37
N GLN A 24 -5.03 18.82 -4.50
CA GLN A 24 -4.37 19.51 -5.60
C GLN A 24 -2.90 19.75 -5.26
N LEU A 25 -1.99 19.37 -6.15
CA LEU A 25 -0.61 19.82 -6.11
C LEU A 25 -0.57 21.29 -6.52
N VAL A 26 -0.03 22.13 -5.64
CA VAL A 26 0.09 23.57 -5.86
C VAL A 26 1.55 23.95 -5.69
N THR A 27 2.10 24.65 -6.67
CA THR A 27 3.49 25.15 -6.63
C THR A 27 3.46 26.67 -6.55
N ILE A 28 4.27 27.24 -5.66
CA ILE A 28 4.40 28.70 -5.54
C ILE A 28 5.11 29.24 -6.78
N ASP A 29 4.57 30.32 -7.36
CA ASP A 29 5.03 30.83 -8.66
C ASP A 29 6.49 31.30 -8.65
N PHE A 30 6.99 31.70 -7.48
CA PHE A 30 8.41 32.01 -7.24
C PHE A 30 9.35 30.85 -7.62
N PHE A 31 8.97 29.60 -7.31
CA PHE A 31 9.76 28.41 -7.69
C PHE A 31 9.57 28.00 -9.16
N GLY A 32 8.53 28.52 -9.84
CA GLY A 32 8.27 28.30 -11.26
C GLY A 32 8.92 29.32 -12.20
N GLY A 33 9.76 30.23 -11.67
CA GLY A 33 10.39 31.30 -12.45
C GLY A 33 9.52 32.55 -12.63
N GLY A 34 8.37 32.62 -11.96
CA GLY A 34 7.50 33.81 -11.96
C GLY A 34 8.01 34.87 -10.98
N SER A 35 7.95 36.15 -11.37
CA SER A 35 8.17 37.28 -10.46
C SER A 35 6.84 37.75 -9.89
N GLY A 36 6.47 37.28 -8.69
CA GLY A 36 5.24 37.71 -8.02
C GLY A 36 4.82 36.79 -6.87
N GLY A 37 3.86 37.25 -6.06
CA GLY A 37 3.13 36.38 -5.13
C GLY A 37 2.03 35.62 -5.88
N GLY A 38 1.85 34.34 -5.58
CA GLY A 38 0.87 33.50 -6.27
C GLY A 38 1.21 32.02 -6.18
N SER A 39 0.31 31.20 -6.71
CA SER A 39 0.52 29.76 -6.80
C SER A 39 -0.22 29.17 -7.98
N THR A 40 0.46 28.28 -8.70
CA THR A 40 -0.08 27.57 -9.86
C THR A 40 -0.46 26.14 -9.48
N ALA A 41 -1.70 25.77 -9.81
CA ALA A 41 -2.21 24.42 -9.71
C ALA A 41 -1.54 23.50 -10.76
N GLN A 42 -0.93 22.40 -10.32
CA GLN A 42 -0.19 21.45 -11.15
C GLN A 42 -0.99 20.20 -11.52
N GLY A 43 -2.09 19.93 -10.79
CA GLY A 43 -2.95 18.77 -11.00
C GLY A 43 -3.36 18.12 -9.69
N LEU A 44 -4.18 17.08 -9.78
CA LEU A 44 -4.53 16.27 -8.61
C LEU A 44 -3.38 15.31 -8.27
N ILE A 45 -3.15 15.12 -6.98
CA ILE A 45 -2.22 14.11 -6.46
C ILE A 45 -2.96 12.77 -6.42
N ASP A 46 -2.32 11.73 -6.93
CA ASP A 46 -2.84 10.37 -6.86
C ASP A 46 -3.07 9.95 -5.41
N ALA A 47 -4.18 9.25 -5.18
CA ALA A 47 -4.47 8.73 -3.86
C ALA A 47 -3.47 7.61 -3.52
N ILE A 48 -2.73 7.79 -2.42
CA ILE A 48 -1.80 6.80 -1.89
C ILE A 48 -2.44 6.13 -0.67
N ILE A 49 -2.36 4.80 -0.59
CA ILE A 49 -2.80 4.02 0.55
C ILE A 49 -1.66 3.13 1.01
N THR A 50 -1.31 3.22 2.29
CA THR A 50 -0.27 2.38 2.89
C THR A 50 -0.91 1.41 3.87
N VAL A 51 -0.65 0.12 3.67
CA VAL A 51 -1.05 -0.97 4.56
C VAL A 51 0.17 -1.42 5.35
N ARG A 52 0.11 -1.31 6.66
CA ARG A 52 1.17 -1.76 7.58
C ARG A 52 0.64 -2.87 8.46
N GLY A 53 1.37 -3.97 8.58
CA GLY A 53 0.90 -5.10 9.36
C GLY A 53 1.94 -6.17 9.58
N ARG A 54 1.47 -7.36 9.95
CA ARG A 54 2.30 -8.56 10.02
C ARG A 54 1.64 -9.72 9.28
N LEU A 55 2.42 -10.43 8.47
CA LEU A 55 2.03 -11.77 8.02
C LEU A 55 2.33 -12.74 9.16
N VAL A 56 1.41 -13.67 9.42
CA VAL A 56 1.52 -14.61 10.53
C VAL A 56 1.16 -16.02 10.05
N ALA A 57 1.97 -17.01 10.40
CA ALA A 57 1.77 -18.40 10.05
C ALA A 57 2.29 -19.36 11.13
N SER A 58 1.77 -20.59 11.14
CA SER A 58 2.20 -21.65 12.07
C SER A 58 3.50 -22.35 11.65
N THR A 59 3.90 -22.24 10.39
CA THR A 59 5.14 -22.82 9.84
C THR A 59 5.86 -21.82 8.95
N GLU A 60 7.18 -21.99 8.80
CA GLU A 60 7.99 -21.17 7.89
C GLU A 60 7.51 -21.31 6.44
N SER A 61 7.18 -22.53 6.01
CA SER A 61 6.69 -22.79 4.65
C SER A 61 5.38 -22.03 4.38
N ALA A 62 4.44 -22.02 5.33
CA ALA A 62 3.20 -21.24 5.19
C ALA A 62 3.46 -19.72 5.16
N LEU A 63 4.43 -19.23 5.95
CA LEU A 63 4.84 -17.83 5.87
C LEU A 63 5.39 -17.48 4.49
N LEU A 64 6.22 -18.37 3.91
CA LEU A 64 6.75 -18.20 2.57
C LEU A 64 5.65 -18.19 1.51
N THR A 65 4.62 -19.04 1.63
CA THR A 65 3.44 -19.02 0.76
C THR A 65 2.74 -17.66 0.80
N LEU A 66 2.54 -17.08 1.99
CA LEU A 66 1.94 -15.75 2.14
C LEU A 66 2.80 -14.67 1.46
N ARG A 67 4.12 -14.69 1.68
CA ARG A 67 5.05 -13.75 1.05
C ARG A 67 4.98 -13.85 -0.47
N ASN A 68 5.04 -15.07 -1.01
CA ASN A 68 4.96 -15.31 -2.45
C ASN A 68 3.63 -14.84 -3.05
N ALA A 69 2.51 -15.01 -2.32
CA ALA A 69 1.21 -14.51 -2.76
C ALA A 69 1.19 -12.98 -2.86
N VAL A 70 1.81 -12.26 -1.91
CA VAL A 70 1.95 -10.80 -1.98
C VAL A 70 2.86 -10.40 -3.14
N PHE A 71 4.04 -11.02 -3.26
CA PHE A 71 4.98 -10.73 -4.34
C PHE A 71 4.40 -11.00 -5.74
N ALA A 72 3.56 -12.02 -5.90
CA ALA A 72 2.89 -12.33 -7.16
C ALA A 72 1.96 -11.21 -7.65
N GLN A 73 1.51 -10.32 -6.75
CA GLN A 73 0.71 -9.15 -7.09
C GLN A 73 1.54 -7.92 -7.49
N LEU A 74 2.85 -7.92 -7.20
CA LEU A 74 3.77 -6.91 -7.72
C LEU A 74 4.18 -7.27 -9.14
N GLN A 75 3.75 -6.46 -10.09
CA GLN A 75 4.02 -6.66 -11.52
C GLN A 75 4.87 -5.51 -12.05
N ALA A 76 5.67 -5.79 -13.09
CA ALA A 76 6.49 -4.77 -13.75
C ALA A 76 5.64 -3.60 -14.30
N THR A 77 4.46 -3.93 -14.82
CA THR A 77 3.41 -2.97 -15.12
C THR A 77 2.32 -3.10 -14.06
N PRO A 78 2.11 -2.10 -13.20
CA PRO A 78 1.07 -2.18 -12.17
C PRO A 78 -0.31 -2.32 -12.82
N THR A 79 -1.05 -3.35 -12.40
CA THR A 79 -2.40 -3.59 -12.88
C THR A 79 -3.41 -3.12 -11.83
N PRO A 80 -4.30 -2.17 -12.16
CA PRO A 80 -5.30 -1.66 -11.24
C PRO A 80 -6.22 -2.76 -10.70
N GLY A 81 -6.70 -2.56 -9.48
CA GLY A 81 -7.64 -3.45 -8.83
C GLY A 81 -8.42 -2.73 -7.74
N THR A 82 -9.36 -3.44 -7.13
CA THR A 82 -10.08 -2.96 -5.96
C THR A 82 -9.33 -3.36 -4.70
N LEU A 83 -9.00 -2.37 -3.87
CA LEU A 83 -8.48 -2.55 -2.52
C LEU A 83 -9.62 -2.38 -1.52
N ILE A 84 -9.77 -3.32 -0.60
CA ILE A 84 -10.80 -3.32 0.44
C ILE A 84 -10.12 -3.47 1.80
N ASP A 85 -10.48 -2.65 2.77
CA ASP A 85 -9.97 -2.77 4.15
C ASP A 85 -10.83 -3.68 5.04
N ASN A 86 -10.40 -3.82 6.30
CA ASN A 86 -11.12 -4.58 7.32
C ASN A 86 -12.42 -3.90 7.80
N HIS A 87 -12.66 -2.64 7.46
CA HIS A 87 -13.83 -1.84 7.79
C HIS A 87 -14.80 -1.65 6.60
N ALA A 88 -14.60 -2.41 5.52
CA ALA A 88 -15.38 -2.34 4.28
C ALA A 88 -15.28 -1.02 3.50
N HIS A 89 -14.26 -0.20 3.76
CA HIS A 89 -13.89 0.85 2.82
C HIS A 89 -13.30 0.20 1.57
N SER A 90 -13.66 0.75 0.41
CA SER A 90 -13.29 0.22 -0.89
C SER A 90 -12.71 1.33 -1.76
N TRP A 91 -11.58 1.04 -2.39
CA TRP A 91 -10.92 1.92 -3.34
C TRP A 91 -10.71 1.18 -4.65
N THR A 92 -11.37 1.64 -5.69
CA THR A 92 -11.22 1.15 -7.07
C THR A 92 -10.02 1.80 -7.74
N GLY A 93 -9.46 1.15 -8.77
CA GLY A 93 -8.36 1.69 -9.56
C GLY A 93 -7.01 1.75 -8.84
N MET A 94 -6.87 1.04 -7.72
CA MET A 94 -5.63 1.02 -6.96
C MET A 94 -4.64 0.04 -7.56
N SER A 95 -3.39 0.46 -7.71
CA SER A 95 -2.29 -0.35 -8.21
C SER A 95 -1.32 -0.65 -7.07
N PHE A 96 -0.86 -1.90 -6.99
CA PHE A 96 0.11 -2.31 -5.98
C PHE A 96 1.53 -1.95 -6.44
N VAL A 97 2.16 -0.97 -5.79
CA VAL A 97 3.40 -0.35 -6.29
C VAL A 97 4.64 -0.73 -5.49
N ARG A 98 4.49 -1.05 -4.20
CA ARG A 98 5.63 -1.36 -3.33
C ARG A 98 5.24 -2.30 -2.21
N TYR A 99 6.12 -3.26 -1.94
CA TYR A 99 6.09 -4.09 -0.75
C TYR A 99 7.47 -4.06 -0.10
N ALA A 100 7.52 -3.82 1.20
CA ALA A 100 8.74 -3.82 1.98
C ALA A 100 8.53 -4.65 3.25
N GLU A 101 9.42 -5.60 3.48
CA GLU A 101 9.44 -6.40 4.71
C GLU A 101 10.36 -5.73 5.73
N SER A 102 10.04 -5.88 7.02
CA SER A 102 10.83 -5.31 8.10
C SER A 102 10.81 -6.18 9.35
N GLY A 103 11.87 -6.04 10.16
CA GLY A 103 12.01 -6.71 11.44
C GLY A 103 12.29 -8.21 11.35
N PRO A 104 12.40 -8.89 12.50
CA PRO A 104 12.67 -10.33 12.55
C PRO A 104 11.44 -11.15 12.13
N THR A 105 11.71 -12.27 11.46
CA THR A 105 10.72 -13.26 10.98
C THR A 105 10.14 -14.13 12.10
N ASP A 106 10.72 -14.09 13.29
CA ASP A 106 10.30 -14.92 14.42
C ASP A 106 10.02 -14.06 15.66
N ARG A 107 8.88 -14.33 16.30
CA ARG A 107 8.57 -13.83 17.64
C ARG A 107 7.84 -14.93 18.44
N GLY A 108 8.57 -15.96 18.86
CA GLY A 108 8.09 -16.97 19.80
C GLY A 108 7.91 -18.34 19.14
N ARG A 109 6.69 -18.89 19.15
CA ARG A 109 6.33 -20.16 18.47
C ARG A 109 5.58 -19.95 17.15
N VAL A 110 5.55 -18.72 16.65
CA VAL A 110 4.75 -18.32 15.49
C VAL A 110 5.63 -17.53 14.51
N TRP A 111 5.61 -17.97 13.27
CA TRP A 111 6.36 -17.35 12.18
C TRP A 111 5.66 -16.08 11.74
N SER A 112 6.34 -14.95 11.81
CA SER A 112 5.72 -13.66 11.53
C SER A 112 6.70 -12.60 11.06
N ILE A 113 6.33 -11.88 9.99
CA ILE A 113 7.16 -10.81 9.42
C ILE A 113 6.35 -9.52 9.33
N ALA A 114 6.93 -8.39 9.73
CA ALA A 114 6.27 -7.10 9.55
C ALA A 114 6.43 -6.64 8.10
N TYR A 115 5.42 -5.94 7.60
CA TYR A 115 5.44 -5.44 6.24
C TYR A 115 4.81 -4.05 6.11
N GLU A 116 5.20 -3.38 5.03
CA GLU A 116 4.58 -2.18 4.50
C GLU A 116 4.27 -2.39 3.02
N ALA A 117 2.99 -2.28 2.66
CA ALA A 117 2.49 -2.36 1.29
C ALA A 117 1.92 -0.99 0.88
N THR A 118 2.34 -0.46 -0.27
CA THR A 118 1.88 0.82 -0.80
C THR A 118 1.06 0.61 -2.07
N PHE A 119 -0.08 1.27 -2.11
CA PHE A 119 -1.01 1.31 -3.24
C PHE A 119 -1.16 2.74 -3.73
N GLN A 120 -1.31 2.92 -5.03
CA GLN A 120 -1.50 4.21 -5.68
C GLN A 120 -2.61 4.12 -6.72
N ALA A 121 -3.49 5.11 -6.78
CA ALA A 121 -4.43 5.26 -7.89
C ALA A 121 -3.68 5.64 -9.17
N LEU A 122 -3.88 4.91 -10.26
CA LEU A 122 -3.33 5.21 -11.59
C LEU A 122 -4.44 5.61 -12.56
#